data_AF-A0A3D0RXU1-F1
#
_entry.id   AF-A0A3D0RXU1-F1
#
_cell.length_a   1.000
_cell.length_b   1.000
_cell.length_c   1.000
_cell.angle_alpha   90.00
_cell.angle_beta   90.00
_cell.angle_gamma   90.00
#
_symmetry.space_group_name_H-M   'P 1'
#
loop_
_entity.id
_entity.type
_entity.pdbx_description
1 polymer ?
#
loop_
_entity_poly.entity_id
_entity_poly.type
_entity_poly.pdbx_seq_one_letter_code
_entity_poly.pdbx_strand_id
1 'polypeptide(L)' 'DIGAGLSGAHQGRTTPEEIVVFHSVGLGHQDAAAAWAAYRNATEAGLGVTIPI' A
#
# COMPACT_ATOMS: atom_id res chain seq x y z
N ASP A 1 -4.46 11.08 -8.46
CA ASP A 1 -3.53 10.04 -7.96
C ASP A 1 -3.84 9.79 -6.49
N ILE A 2 -3.84 8.53 -6.04
CA ILE A 2 -4.10 8.15 -4.64
C ILE A 2 -3.00 8.62 -3.67
N GLY A 3 -1.75 8.71 -4.15
CA GLY A 3 -0.64 9.17 -3.31
C GLY A 3 -0.82 10.62 -2.81
N ALA A 4 -1.40 11.50 -3.64
CA ALA A 4 -1.68 12.88 -3.27
C ALA A 4 -2.78 13.00 -2.19
N GLY A 5 -3.74 12.07 -2.18
CA GLY A 5 -4.74 11.97 -1.11
C GLY A 5 -4.11 11.58 0.22
N LEU A 6 -3.21 10.59 0.20
CA LEU A 6 -2.51 10.10 1.39
C LEU A 6 -1.54 11.13 1.97
N SER A 7 -0.86 11.91 1.12
CA SER A 7 0.08 12.94 1.58
C SER A 7 -0.60 14.25 2.02
N GLY A 8 -1.91 14.36 1.83
CA GLY A 8 -2.66 15.61 2.08
C GLY A 8 -2.48 16.68 1.00
N ALA A 9 -1.74 16.38 -0.08
CA ALA A 9 -1.60 17.28 -1.22
C ALA A 9 -2.91 17.44 -2.02
N HIS A 10 -3.84 16.50 -1.88
CA HIS A 10 -5.18 16.58 -2.43
C HIS A 10 -6.21 16.16 -1.39
N GLN A 11 -7.26 16.96 -1.20
CA GLN A 11 -8.32 16.62 -0.26
C GLN A 11 -9.21 15.50 -0.84
N GLY A 12 -9.56 14.53 0.00
CA GLY A 12 -10.52 13.48 -0.34
C GLY A 12 -11.96 13.98 -0.34
N ARG A 13 -12.91 13.08 -0.08
CA ARG A 13 -14.34 13.41 0.05
C ARG A 13 -14.58 14.47 1.13
N THR A 14 -15.42 15.45 0.83
CA THR A 14 -15.66 16.63 1.69
C THR A 14 -17.10 16.76 2.15
N THR A 15 -18.06 16.20 1.40
CA THR A 15 -19.49 16.30 1.71
C THR A 15 -20.20 14.95 1.61
N PRO A 16 -21.33 14.76 2.32
CA PRO A 16 -22.10 13.53 2.24
C PRO A 16 -22.78 13.29 0.88
N GLU A 17 -22.98 14.31 0.06
CA GLU A 17 -23.66 14.23 -1.25
C GLU A 17 -22.72 13.80 -2.39
N GLU A 18 -21.41 13.94 -2.20
CA GLU A 18 -20.40 13.56 -3.18
C GLU A 18 -20.37 12.05 -3.43
N ILE A 19 -20.46 11.67 -4.70
CA ILE A 19 -20.14 10.32 -5.20
C ILE A 19 -18.68 10.32 -5.66
N VAL A 20 -17.84 9.49 -5.02
CA VAL A 20 -16.41 9.38 -5.33
C VAL A 20 -16.12 8.05 -5.99
N VAL A 21 -15.44 8.07 -7.14
CA VAL A 21 -15.01 6.86 -7.85
C VAL A 21 -13.51 6.70 -7.68
N PHE A 22 -13.11 5.60 -7.05
CA PHE A 22 -11.71 5.17 -7.03
C PHE A 22 -11.46 4.17 -8.15
N HIS A 23 -10.50 4.47 -9.01
CA HIS A 23 -10.03 3.58 -10.06
C HIS A 23 -8.55 3.30 -9.86
N SER A 24 -8.18 2.02 -9.92
CA SER A 24 -6.81 1.55 -9.78
C SER A 24 -6.48 0.53 -10.85
N VAL A 25 -5.26 0.61 -11.38
CA VAL A 25 -4.69 -0.36 -12.33
C VAL A 25 -3.63 -1.26 -11.67
N GLY A 26 -3.29 -1.01 -10.40
CA GLY A 26 -2.15 -1.60 -9.72
C GLY A 26 -0.82 -0.96 -10.12
N LEU A 27 0.08 -0.77 -9.16
CA LEU A 27 1.42 -0.21 -9.38
C LEU A 27 2.45 -1.08 -8.66
N GLY A 28 3.49 -1.54 -9.34
CA GLY A 28 4.42 -2.53 -8.78
C GLY A 28 5.15 -2.10 -7.48
N HIS A 29 5.24 -0.81 -7.19
CA HIS A 29 5.78 -0.34 -5.91
C HIS A 29 4.87 -0.67 -4.72
N GLN A 30 3.56 -0.86 -4.95
CA GLN A 30 2.61 -1.31 -3.95
C GLN A 30 2.91 -2.76 -3.55
N ASP A 31 3.19 -3.61 -4.54
CA ASP A 31 3.59 -5.00 -4.30
C ASP A 31 4.94 -5.08 -3.58
N ALA A 32 5.93 -4.29 -4.01
CA ALA A 32 7.24 -4.25 -3.37
C ALA A 32 7.15 -3.79 -1.89
N ALA A 33 6.36 -2.75 -1.62
CA ALA A 33 6.14 -2.26 -0.26
C ALA A 33 5.43 -3.30 0.61
N ALA A 34 4.40 -3.97 0.08
CA ALA A 34 3.68 -5.03 0.78
C ALA A 34 4.59 -6.24 1.06
N ALA A 35 5.38 -6.68 0.08
CA ALA A 35 6.33 -7.77 0.22
C ALA A 35 7.39 -7.46 1.27
N TRP A 36 7.92 -6.25 1.28
CA TRP A 36 8.91 -5.84 2.28
C TRP A 36 8.34 -5.82 3.70
N ALA A 37 7.13 -5.28 3.88
CA ALA A 37 6.45 -5.30 5.17
C ALA A 37 6.19 -6.73 5.66
N ALA A 38 5.72 -7.61 4.78
CA ALA A 38 5.49 -9.01 5.09
C ALA A 38 6.79 -9.74 5.46
N TYR A 39 7.86 -9.53 4.68
CA TYR A 39 9.18 -10.11 4.94
C TYR A 39 9.73 -9.71 6.31
N ARG A 40 9.65 -8.41 6.64
CA ARG A 40 10.10 -7.90 7.94
C ARG A 40 9.32 -8.51 9.09
N ASN A 41 8.00 -8.52 9.00
CA ASN A 41 7.14 -9.10 10.04
C ASN A 41 7.41 -10.60 10.23
N ALA A 42 7.62 -11.34 9.14
CA ALA A 42 7.98 -12.76 9.20
C ALA A 42 9.33 -12.96 9.89
N THR A 43 10.33 -12.15 9.54
CA THR A 43 11.67 -12.21 10.12
C THR A 43 11.65 -11.91 11.62
N GLU A 44 10.94 -10.84 12.03
CA GLU A 44 10.78 -10.46 13.44
C GLU A 44 10.04 -11.54 14.26
N ALA A 45 9.14 -12.30 13.63
CA ALA A 45 8.41 -13.42 14.23
C ALA A 45 9.15 -14.77 14.16
N GLY A 46 10.36 -14.84 13.59
CA GLY A 46 11.10 -16.10 13.40
C GLY A 46 10.45 -17.05 12.40
N LEU A 47 9.67 -16.54 11.45
CA LEU A 47 9.00 -17.29 10.40
C LEU A 47 9.82 -17.32 9.11
N GLY A 48 9.63 -18.38 8.31
CA GLY A 48 10.26 -18.55 7.01
C GLY A 48 11.46 -19.51 7.02
N VAL A 49 12.07 -19.71 5.85
CA VAL A 49 13.23 -20.59 5.64
C VAL A 49 14.23 -19.88 4.73
N THR A 50 15.50 -19.87 5.14
CA THR A 50 16.60 -19.36 4.31
C THR A 50 17.00 -20.41 3.28
N ILE A 51 16.97 -20.05 2.00
CA ILE A 51 17.44 -20.89 0.90
C ILE A 51 18.81 -20.35 0.45
N PRO A 52 19.88 -21.18 0.42
CA PRO A 52 21.17 -20.75 -0.12
C PRO A 52 21.05 -20.45 -1.62
N ILE A 53 21.81 -19.46 -2.08
CA ILE A 53 21.88 -19.08 -3.50
C ILE A 53 22.78 -20.01 -4.31
#